data_AF-A0A561B3V5-F1
#
_entry.id   AF-A0A561B3V5-F1
#
_cell.length_a   1.000
_cell.length_b   1.000
_cell.length_c   1.000
_cell.angle_alpha   90.00
_cell.angle_beta   90.00
_cell.angle_gamma   90.00
#
_symmetry.space_group_name_H-M   'P 1'
#
loop_
_entity.id
_entity.type
_entity.pdbx_description
1 polymer ?
#
loop_
_entity_poly.entity_id
_entity_poly.type
_entity_poly.pdbx_seq_one_letter_code
_entity_poly.pdbx_strand_id
1 'polypeptide(L)'
;MATCDFCNGTTESGTRYPAEMVQQAALTGFRPSGLEVIYGVARQLGLTEIDPGREWVEQVMADRSDWLTCPSCVRELEDHLAGRRRRGPAQSPPPKYRSGDLGATGGSGNSPLVVGLTLVLILVVSAVILLLIS
;
A
#
# COMPACT_ATOMS: atom_id res chain seq x y z
N MET A 1 5.01 19.25 -19.58
CA MET A 1 3.80 18.85 -18.81
C MET A 1 4.17 17.58 -18.09
N ALA A 2 3.85 17.45 -16.81
CA ALA A 2 4.13 16.23 -16.07
C ALA A 2 2.85 15.40 -15.93
N THR A 3 3.01 14.11 -15.63
CA THR A 3 1.88 13.19 -15.42
C THR A 3 1.75 12.93 -13.93
N CYS A 4 0.51 12.96 -13.43
CA CYS A 4 0.22 12.57 -12.06
C CYS A 4 0.22 11.06 -11.91
N ASP A 5 0.98 10.53 -10.97
CA ASP A 5 1.11 9.08 -10.76
C ASP A 5 -0.15 8.43 -10.16
N PHE A 6 -1.11 9.22 -9.63
CA PHE A 6 -2.35 8.69 -9.04
C PHE A 6 -3.48 8.53 -10.04
N CYS A 7 -3.62 9.47 -10.96
CA CYS A 7 -4.75 9.51 -11.90
C CYS A 7 -4.34 9.49 -13.36
N ASN A 8 -3.03 9.43 -13.65
CA ASN A 8 -2.44 9.57 -14.99
C ASN A 8 -2.86 10.84 -15.74
N GLY A 9 -3.42 11.84 -15.03
CA GLY A 9 -3.78 13.13 -15.59
C GLY A 9 -2.55 13.99 -15.84
N THR A 10 -2.62 14.82 -16.89
CA THR A 10 -1.59 15.84 -17.13
C THR A 10 -1.71 16.98 -16.12
N THR A 11 -0.57 17.50 -15.69
CA THR A 11 -0.54 18.64 -14.78
C THR A 11 0.62 19.58 -15.08
N GLU A 12 0.39 20.88 -14.89
CA GLU A 12 1.41 21.91 -14.99
C GLU A 12 2.19 22.05 -13.67
N SER A 13 1.55 21.69 -12.56
CA SER A 13 2.12 21.73 -11.23
C SER A 13 1.81 20.46 -10.46
N GLY A 14 2.72 20.03 -9.60
CA GLY A 14 2.52 18.86 -8.78
C GLY A 14 3.42 18.88 -7.55
N THR A 15 3.00 18.15 -6.54
CA THR A 15 3.76 17.94 -5.31
C THR A 15 4.38 16.55 -5.36
N ARG A 16 5.65 16.44 -5.00
CA ARG A 16 6.30 15.14 -4.85
C ARG A 16 6.12 14.62 -3.43
N TYR A 17 5.65 13.38 -3.31
CA TYR A 17 5.59 12.66 -2.05
C TYR A 17 6.59 11.50 -2.06
N PRO A 18 7.28 11.27 -0.94
CA PRO A 18 8.17 10.11 -0.82
C PRO A 18 7.37 8.81 -0.88
N ALA A 19 7.96 7.77 -1.49
CA ALA A 19 7.34 6.46 -1.66
C ALA A 19 6.77 5.92 -0.33
N GLU A 20 7.48 6.09 0.77
CA GLU A 20 7.11 5.60 2.09
C GLU A 20 5.78 6.21 2.58
N MET A 21 5.52 7.48 2.27
CA MET A 21 4.27 8.14 2.65
C MET A 21 3.09 7.59 1.86
N VAL A 22 3.29 7.38 0.55
CA VAL A 22 2.26 6.81 -0.34
C VAL A 22 1.97 5.37 0.06
N GLN A 23 3.00 4.58 0.35
CA GLN A 23 2.88 3.22 0.88
C GLN A 23 2.10 3.19 2.20
N GLN A 24 2.43 4.08 3.14
CA GLN A 24 1.70 4.16 4.40
C GLN A 24 0.23 4.54 4.18
N ALA A 25 -0.07 5.44 3.26
CA ALA A 25 -1.45 5.77 2.90
C ALA A 25 -2.17 4.53 2.32
N ALA A 26 -1.54 3.84 1.37
CA ALA A 26 -2.06 2.65 0.71
C ALA A 26 -2.39 1.51 1.69
N LEU A 27 -1.45 1.20 2.59
CA LEU A 27 -1.60 0.20 3.65
C LEU A 27 -2.77 0.50 4.58
N THR A 28 -3.23 1.74 4.62
CA THR A 28 -4.29 2.19 5.55
C THR A 28 -5.59 2.51 4.85
N GLY A 29 -5.74 1.98 3.64
CA GLY A 29 -6.98 1.98 2.88
C GLY A 29 -7.16 3.19 1.98
N PHE A 30 -6.15 4.07 1.84
CA PHE A 30 -6.23 5.13 0.84
C PHE A 30 -6.27 4.52 -0.56
N ARG A 31 -7.22 4.95 -1.38
CA ARG A 31 -7.27 4.67 -2.82
C ARG A 31 -7.66 5.98 -3.53
N PRO A 32 -6.87 6.48 -4.49
CA PRO A 32 -7.22 7.70 -5.21
C PRO A 32 -8.52 7.51 -6.00
N SER A 33 -9.35 8.55 -6.05
CA SER A 33 -10.66 8.50 -6.72
C SER A 33 -10.55 8.22 -8.23
N GLY A 34 -9.43 8.60 -8.84
CA GLY A 34 -9.13 8.39 -10.26
C GLY A 34 -8.95 6.92 -10.67
N LEU A 35 -8.74 5.99 -9.71
CA LEU A 35 -8.62 4.57 -10.01
C LEU A 35 -9.85 4.01 -10.70
N GLU A 36 -11.04 4.34 -10.21
CA GLU A 36 -12.30 3.82 -10.74
C GLU A 36 -12.53 4.25 -12.19
N VAL A 37 -12.03 5.42 -12.59
CA VAL A 37 -12.15 5.90 -13.97
C VAL A 37 -11.24 5.09 -14.91
N ILE A 38 -10.00 4.84 -14.47
CA ILE A 38 -9.01 4.09 -15.26
C ILE A 38 -9.45 2.63 -15.42
N TYR A 39 -9.93 2.02 -14.35
CA TYR A 39 -10.31 0.61 -14.33
C TYR A 39 -11.77 0.34 -14.72
N GLY A 40 -12.63 1.36 -14.72
CA GLY A 40 -13.99 1.28 -15.25
C GLY A 40 -14.01 0.88 -16.74
N VAL A 41 -13.01 1.33 -17.50
CA VAL A 41 -12.83 0.92 -18.92
C VAL A 41 -12.46 -0.57 -19.02
N ALA A 42 -11.58 -1.06 -18.14
CA ALA A 42 -11.20 -2.48 -18.13
C ALA A 42 -12.42 -3.40 -17.89
N ARG A 43 -13.33 -3.01 -16.99
CA ARG A 43 -14.60 -3.71 -16.78
C ARG A 43 -15.51 -3.68 -18.01
N GLN A 44 -15.60 -2.55 -18.72
CA GLN A 44 -16.37 -2.46 -19.96
C GLN A 44 -15.82 -3.36 -21.07
N LEU A 45 -14.51 -3.64 -21.04
CA LEU A 45 -13.83 -4.54 -21.97
C LEU A 45 -13.87 -6.02 -21.54
N GLY A 46 -14.61 -6.36 -20.46
CA GLY A 46 -14.75 -7.73 -19.97
C GLY A 46 -13.60 -8.24 -19.11
N LEU A 47 -12.64 -7.37 -18.75
CA LEU A 47 -11.55 -7.70 -17.83
C LEU A 47 -12.06 -7.61 -16.38
N THR A 48 -12.87 -8.60 -15.99
CA THR A 48 -13.56 -8.64 -14.70
C THR A 48 -12.73 -9.19 -13.55
N GLU A 49 -11.62 -9.86 -13.85
CA GLU A 49 -10.71 -10.44 -12.85
C GLU A 49 -9.76 -9.41 -12.22
N ILE A 50 -9.73 -8.19 -12.77
CA ILE A 50 -8.88 -7.10 -12.28
C ILE A 50 -9.54 -6.46 -11.07
N ASP A 51 -8.93 -6.63 -9.89
CA ASP A 51 -9.22 -5.82 -8.71
C ASP A 51 -8.31 -4.58 -8.74
N PRO A 52 -8.86 -3.40 -9.13
CA PRO A 52 -8.06 -2.19 -9.30
C PRO A 52 -7.46 -1.71 -7.98
N GLY A 53 -8.15 -1.96 -6.87
CA GLY A 53 -7.68 -1.59 -5.54
C GLY A 53 -6.51 -2.46 -5.10
N ARG A 54 -6.48 -3.74 -5.50
CA ARG A 54 -5.37 -4.65 -5.23
C ARG A 54 -4.15 -4.33 -6.08
N GLU A 55 -4.32 -4.20 -7.41
CA GLU A 55 -3.22 -3.90 -8.33
C GLU A 55 -2.53 -2.58 -7.98
N TRP A 56 -3.31 -1.56 -7.62
CA TRP A 56 -2.76 -0.30 -7.19
C TRP A 56 -1.90 -0.43 -5.92
N VAL A 57 -2.31 -1.25 -4.94
CA VAL A 57 -1.48 -1.50 -3.75
C VAL A 57 -0.21 -2.24 -4.14
N GLU A 58 -0.32 -3.27 -4.96
CA GLU A 58 0.84 -4.04 -5.42
C GLU A 58 1.87 -3.13 -6.10
N GLN A 59 1.41 -2.23 -6.97
CA GLN A 59 2.26 -1.22 -7.62
C GLN A 59 2.90 -0.27 -6.61
N VAL A 60 2.12 0.33 -5.71
CA VAL A 60 2.62 1.27 -4.69
C VAL A 60 3.66 0.61 -3.78
N MET A 61 3.44 -0.64 -3.39
CA MET A 61 4.34 -1.38 -2.50
C MET A 61 5.62 -1.85 -3.20
N ALA A 62 5.59 -2.03 -4.52
CA ALA A 62 6.76 -2.36 -5.32
C ALA A 62 7.62 -1.12 -5.64
N ASP A 63 7.01 0.05 -5.79
CA ASP A 63 7.69 1.29 -6.15
C ASP A 63 8.50 1.89 -4.97
N ARG A 64 9.66 2.46 -5.28
CA ARG A 64 10.57 3.13 -4.33
C ARG A 64 10.85 4.58 -4.72
N SER A 65 10.30 5.05 -5.82
CA SER A 65 10.48 6.40 -6.33
C SER A 65 9.49 7.39 -5.73
N ASP A 66 9.84 8.67 -5.72
CA ASP A 66 8.93 9.74 -5.29
C ASP A 66 7.79 9.93 -6.30
N TRP A 67 6.56 10.01 -5.79
CA TRP A 67 5.34 10.11 -6.57
C TRP A 67 4.99 11.58 -6.81
N LEU A 68 4.86 11.98 -8.06
CA LEU A 68 4.35 13.28 -8.47
C LEU A 68 2.82 13.26 -8.49
N THR A 69 2.23 14.11 -7.66
CA THR A 69 0.79 14.16 -7.45
C THR A 69 0.23 15.52 -7.87
N CYS A 70 -0.84 15.54 -8.68
CA CYS A 70 -1.50 16.79 -9.09
C CYS A 70 -2.31 17.40 -7.93
N PRO A 71 -2.70 18.69 -8.00
CA PRO A 71 -3.33 19.39 -6.89
C PRO A 71 -4.63 18.74 -6.37
N SER A 72 -5.44 18.12 -7.24
CA SER A 72 -6.65 17.41 -6.82
C SER A 72 -6.33 16.15 -6.02
N CYS A 73 -5.36 15.35 -6.48
CA CYS A 73 -4.94 14.12 -5.80
C CYS A 73 -4.13 14.40 -4.52
N VAL A 74 -3.39 15.52 -4.47
CA VAL A 74 -2.75 16.04 -3.24
C VAL A 74 -3.81 16.21 -2.15
N ARG A 75 -4.91 16.91 -2.46
CA ARG A 75 -5.98 17.16 -1.50
C ARG A 75 -6.60 15.86 -0.99
N GLU A 76 -6.86 14.88 -1.86
CA GLU A 76 -7.37 13.58 -1.45
C GLU A 76 -6.43 12.85 -0.49
N LEU A 77 -5.13 12.84 -0.80
CA LEU A 77 -4.12 12.21 0.04
C LEU A 77 -4.02 12.89 1.42
N GLU A 78 -3.96 14.21 1.43
CA GLU A 78 -3.84 15.00 2.67
C GLU A 78 -5.10 14.88 3.53
N ASP A 79 -6.29 14.87 2.94
CA ASP A 79 -7.55 14.65 3.66
C ASP A 79 -7.58 13.27 4.32
N HIS A 80 -7.10 12.22 3.64
CA HIS A 80 -6.97 10.88 4.23
C HIS A 80 -5.99 10.88 5.41
N LEU A 81 -4.81 11.46 5.23
CA LEU A 81 -3.78 11.54 6.28
C LEU A 81 -4.26 12.38 7.48
N ALA A 82 -4.98 13.47 7.25
CA ALA A 82 -5.56 14.32 8.29
C ALA A 82 -6.71 13.62 9.02
N GLY A 83 -7.57 12.89 8.31
CA GLY A 83 -8.65 12.08 8.87
C GLY A 83 -8.13 11.02 9.85
N ARG A 84 -6.93 10.48 9.60
CA ARG A 84 -6.25 9.53 10.50
C ARG A 84 -5.69 10.19 11.75
N ARG A 85 -5.23 11.44 11.68
CA ARG A 85 -4.83 12.20 12.88
C ARG A 85 -6.02 12.47 13.79
N ARG A 86 -7.21 12.73 13.22
CA ARG A 86 -8.45 12.90 13.99
C ARG A 86 -8.95 11.60 14.61
N ARG A 87 -8.80 10.48 13.88
CA ARG A 87 -9.02 9.11 14.38
C ARG A 87 -7.77 8.51 15.01
N GLY A 88 -7.00 9.31 15.77
CA GLY A 88 -5.82 8.83 16.50
C GLY A 88 -6.10 7.47 17.17
N PRO A 89 -5.06 6.62 17.36
CA PRO A 89 -5.22 5.22 17.75
C PRO A 89 -6.26 5.16 18.84
N ALA A 90 -7.34 4.41 18.59
CA ALA A 90 -8.48 4.32 19.48
C ALA A 90 -7.96 4.39 20.91
N GLN A 91 -8.29 5.45 21.65
CA GLN A 91 -8.05 5.45 23.08
C GLN A 91 -8.68 4.15 23.53
N SER A 92 -7.84 3.18 23.89
CA SER A 92 -8.31 2.03 24.64
C SER A 92 -9.13 2.66 25.75
N PRO A 93 -10.41 2.28 25.96
CA PRO A 93 -11.16 2.83 27.07
C PRO A 93 -10.24 2.75 28.29
N PRO A 94 -10.10 3.84 29.07
CA PRO A 94 -9.11 3.91 30.14
C PRO A 94 -9.21 2.59 30.91
N PRO A 95 -8.10 1.86 31.09
CA PRO A 95 -8.16 0.57 31.76
C PRO A 95 -8.89 0.82 33.06
N LYS A 96 -10.05 0.15 33.24
CA LYS A 96 -10.67 0.11 34.56
C LYS A 96 -9.61 -0.50 35.45
N TYR A 97 -8.97 0.35 36.24
CA TYR A 97 -7.89 -0.03 37.13
C TYR A 97 -8.50 -0.97 38.18
N ARG A 98 -8.48 -2.27 37.87
CA ARG A 98 -8.75 -3.31 38.83
C ARG A 98 -7.41 -3.59 39.48
N SER A 99 -7.20 -2.97 40.64
CA SER A 99 -6.10 -3.34 41.53
C SER A 99 -6.12 -4.85 41.76
N GLY A 100 -5.05 -5.53 41.37
CA GLY A 100 -4.87 -6.96 41.57
C GLY A 100 -4.38 -7.64 40.30
N ASP A 101 -3.06 -7.60 40.07
CA ASP A 101 -2.21 -8.78 40.21
C ASP A 101 -0.83 -8.49 39.58
N LEU A 102 0.20 -8.56 40.41
CA LEU A 102 1.59 -8.68 39.98
C LEU A 102 1.78 -10.08 39.38
N GLY A 103 2.22 -10.16 38.13
CA GLY A 103 2.64 -11.41 37.50
C GLY A 103 3.56 -11.13 36.31
N ALA A 104 4.84 -11.45 36.49
CA ALA A 104 5.96 -11.18 35.61
C ALA A 104 6.03 -12.10 34.35
N THR A 105 7.07 -11.82 33.54
CA THR A 105 7.65 -12.57 32.39
C THR A 105 7.02 -12.23 31.03
N GLY A 106 7.74 -11.87 29.97
CA GLY A 106 9.09 -12.21 29.54
C GLY A 106 8.99 -13.02 28.24
N GLY A 107 9.37 -12.48 27.08
CA GLY A 107 9.26 -13.23 25.82
C GLY A 107 9.54 -12.43 24.55
N SER A 108 10.82 -12.24 24.25
CA SER A 108 11.34 -11.87 22.92
C SER A 108 11.14 -13.06 21.97
N GLY A 109 10.45 -12.86 20.85
CA GLY A 109 10.21 -13.87 19.83
C GLY A 109 10.55 -13.33 18.44
N ASN A 110 11.80 -13.53 18.02
CA ASN A 110 12.22 -13.38 16.64
C ASN A 110 11.57 -14.49 15.80
N SER A 111 10.83 -14.13 14.76
CA SER A 111 10.23 -15.07 13.80
C SER A 111 11.18 -15.33 12.62
N PRO A 112 11.71 -16.55 12.43
CA PRO A 112 12.58 -16.91 11.30
C PRO A 112 11.82 -17.36 10.03
N LEU A 113 10.49 -17.18 9.97
CA LEU A 113 9.66 -17.77 8.90
C LEU A 113 9.78 -17.09 7.52
N VAL A 114 10.42 -15.92 7.41
CA VAL A 114 10.48 -15.16 6.15
C VAL A 114 11.55 -15.70 5.18
N VAL A 115 12.58 -16.40 5.65
CA VAL A 115 13.72 -16.80 4.82
C VAL A 115 13.44 -18.04 3.96
N GLY A 116 12.55 -18.94 4.41
CA GLY A 116 12.27 -20.20 3.71
C GLY A 116 11.49 -20.03 2.40
N LEU A 117 10.55 -19.08 2.35
CA LEU A 117 9.65 -18.91 1.19
C LEU A 117 10.38 -18.31 -0.02
N THR A 118 11.37 -17.43 0.23
CA THR A 118 12.14 -16.75 -0.84
C THR A 118 13.04 -17.73 -1.59
N LEU A 119 13.63 -18.71 -0.90
CA LEU A 119 14.55 -19.68 -1.52
C LEU A 119 13.83 -20.67 -2.45
N VAL A 120 12.62 -21.09 -2.08
CA VAL A 120 11.78 -21.99 -2.90
C VAL A 120 11.35 -21.31 -4.19
N LEU A 121 10.98 -20.03 -4.13
CA LEU A 121 10.54 -19.27 -5.31
C LEU A 121 11.67 -19.07 -6.31
N ILE A 122 12.90 -18.81 -5.85
CA ILE A 122 14.08 -18.69 -6.70
C ILE A 122 14.36 -20.02 -7.42
N LEU A 123 14.31 -21.16 -6.71
CA LEU A 123 14.57 -22.48 -7.32
C LEU A 123 13.53 -22.85 -8.39
N VAL A 124 12.24 -22.55 -8.16
CA VAL A 124 11.18 -22.81 -9.13
C VAL A 124 11.36 -21.95 -10.38
N VAL A 125 11.66 -20.65 -10.22
CA VAL A 125 11.91 -19.75 -11.36
C VAL A 125 13.12 -20.18 -12.17
N SER A 126 14.22 -20.57 -11.53
CA SER A 126 15.42 -21.06 -12.22
C SER A 126 15.17 -22.35 -13.00
N ALA A 127 14.39 -23.29 -12.46
CA ALA A 127 14.07 -24.55 -13.15
C ALA A 127 13.21 -24.31 -14.41
N VAL A 128 12.24 -23.40 -14.35
CA VAL A 128 11.40 -23.04 -15.51
C VAL A 128 12.22 -22.37 -16.61
N ILE A 129 13.14 -21.46 -16.24
CA ILE A 129 14.02 -20.80 -17.22
C ILE A 129 14.92 -21.81 -17.95
N LEU A 130 15.50 -22.77 -17.24
CA LEU A 130 16.35 -23.80 -17.85
C LEU A 130 15.58 -24.71 -18.83
N LEU A 131 14.31 -24.99 -18.53
CA LEU A 131 13.41 -25.77 -19.39
C LEU A 131 12.98 -25.03 -20.67
N LEU A 132 13.00 -23.69 -20.66
CA LEU A 132 12.67 -22.88 -21.83
C LEU A 132 13.84 -22.67 -22.79
N ILE A 133 15.07 -22.95 -22.34
CA ILE A 133 16.30 -22.73 -23.12
C ILE A 133 16.86 -24.05 -23.69
N SER A 134 16.36 -25.21 -23.24
CA SER A 134 16.66 -26.54 -23.81
C SER A 134 15.64 -26.92 -24.89
#